data_AF-D3SG55-F1
#
_entry.id   AF-D3SG55-F1
#
_cell.length_a   1.000
_cell.length_b   1.000
_cell.length_c   1.000
_cell.angle_alpha   90.00
_cell.angle_beta   90.00
_cell.angle_gamma   90.00
#
_symmetry.space_group_name_H-M   'P 1'
#
loop_
_entity.id
_entity.type
_entity.pdbx_description
1 polymer ?
#
loop_
_entity_poly.entity_id
_entity_poly.type
_entity_poly.pdbx_seq_one_letter_code
_entity_poly.pdbx_strand_id
1 'polypeptide(L)' 'MTERESKLVYYAMAPRAYAGTISVIEDGDFRSYWVPKLRGKIVCLDRNRFKFDQKQAALEEARAFRESCRQEAREAGLIH' A
#
# COMPACT_ATOMS: atom_id res chain seq x y z
N MET A 1 19.41 7.27 10.50
CA MET A 1 18.31 6.65 9.74
C MET A 1 17.91 7.59 8.61
N THR A 2 18.02 7.15 7.37
CA THR A 2 17.64 7.92 6.18
C THR A 2 16.12 8.08 6.10
N GLU A 3 15.64 9.01 5.27
CA GLU A 3 14.20 9.18 5.03
C GLU A 3 13.57 7.89 4.48
N ARG A 4 14.31 7.15 3.64
CA ARG A 4 13.90 5.86 3.08
C ARG A 4 13.71 4.81 4.17
N GLU A 5 14.71 4.60 5.01
CA GLU A 5 14.65 3.65 6.14
C GLU A 5 13.49 3.99 7.08
N SER A 6 13.26 5.28 7.32
CA SER A 6 12.15 5.76 8.15
C SER A 6 10.79 5.41 7.56
N LYS A 7 10.59 5.62 6.25
CA LYS A 7 9.36 5.21 5.56
C LYS A 7 9.18 3.70 5.58
N LEU A 8 10.27 2.96 5.46
CA LEU A 8 10.26 1.52 5.38
C LEU A 8 9.82 0.89 6.71
N VAL A 9 10.40 1.33 7.84
CA VAL A 9 9.95 0.94 9.19
C VAL A 9 8.50 1.39 9.44
N TYR A 10 8.16 2.63 9.05
CA TYR A 10 6.81 3.19 9.22
C TYR A 10 5.72 2.31 8.58
N TYR A 11 5.94 1.85 7.35
CA TYR A 11 4.99 0.97 6.66
C TYR A 11 5.08 -0.49 7.13
N ALA A 12 6.27 -1.03 7.41
CA ALA A 12 6.45 -2.38 7.95
C ALA A 12 5.65 -2.59 9.26
N MET A 13 5.68 -1.58 10.13
CA MET A 13 4.99 -1.55 11.42
C MET A 13 3.53 -1.05 11.34
N ALA A 14 2.96 -0.80 10.15
CA ALA A 14 1.59 -0.32 10.03
C ALA A 14 0.60 -1.30 10.69
N PRO A 15 -0.20 -0.93 11.71
CA PRO A 15 -0.95 -1.91 12.52
C PRO A 15 -1.97 -2.70 11.70
N ARG A 16 -2.57 -2.09 10.68
CA ARG A 16 -3.60 -2.69 9.82
C ARG A 16 -3.36 -2.33 8.36
N ALA A 17 -3.60 -3.32 7.50
CA ALA A 17 -3.83 -3.13 6.07
C ALA A 17 -5.34 -3.01 5.82
N TYR A 18 -5.73 -2.10 4.95
CA TYR A 18 -7.13 -1.93 4.58
C TYR A 18 -7.26 -1.47 3.14
N ALA A 19 -8.45 -1.62 2.58
CA ALA A 19 -8.79 -1.09 1.26
C ALA A 19 -9.75 0.09 1.41
N GLY A 20 -9.53 1.15 0.64
CA GLY A 20 -10.47 2.27 0.49
C GLY A 20 -10.96 2.37 -0.95
N THR A 21 -11.82 3.32 -1.24
CA THR A 21 -12.21 3.63 -2.62
C THR A 21 -11.65 4.99 -3.05
N ILE A 22 -11.44 5.14 -4.36
CA ILE A 22 -11.28 6.43 -5.03
C ILE A 22 -12.27 6.50 -6.18
N SER A 23 -12.69 7.71 -6.53
CA SER A 23 -13.47 7.96 -7.74
C SER A 23 -12.61 8.76 -8.71
N VAL A 24 -12.58 8.32 -9.96
CA VAL A 24 -11.83 8.95 -11.05
C VAL A 24 -12.75 9.10 -12.26
N ILE A 25 -12.51 10.14 -13.04
CA ILE A 25 -13.16 10.33 -14.33
C ILE A 25 -12.28 9.65 -15.37
N GLU A 26 -12.83 8.65 -16.05
CA GLU A 26 -12.17 7.93 -17.14
C GLU A 26 -13.14 7.91 -18.32
N ASP A 27 -12.69 8.40 -19.47
CA ASP A 27 -13.49 8.50 -20.70
C ASP A 27 -14.84 9.23 -20.54
N GLY A 28 -14.91 10.19 -19.61
CA GLY A 28 -16.11 10.97 -19.32
C GLY A 28 -17.04 10.35 -18.28
N ASP A 29 -16.76 9.11 -17.84
CA ASP A 29 -17.55 8.41 -16.83
C ASP A 29 -16.90 8.46 -15.45
N PHE A 30 -17.73 8.57 -14.40
CA PHE A 30 -17.29 8.40 -13.02
C PHE A 30 -17.14 6.91 -12.70
N ARG A 31 -15.90 6.47 -12.52
CA ARG A 31 -15.58 5.11 -12.07
C ARG A 31 -15.03 5.11 -10.66
N SER A 32 -15.46 4.14 -9.86
CA SER A 32 -14.95 3.92 -8.51
C SER A 32 -14.08 2.69 -8.46
N TYR A 33 -12.88 2.82 -7.93
CA TYR A 33 -11.92 1.74 -7.76
C TYR A 33 -11.56 1.55 -6.29
N TRP A 34 -11.25 0.32 -5.92
CA TRP A 34 -10.62 0.00 -4.66
C TRP A 34 -9.13 0.28 -4.70
N VAL A 35 -8.60 0.84 -3.63
CA VAL A 35 -7.18 1.16 -3.48
C VAL A 35 -6.60 0.56 -2.19
N PRO A 36 -5.42 -0.06 -2.25
CA PRO A 36 -4.65 -0.51 -1.09
C PRO A 36 -4.23 0.67 -0.22
N LYS A 37 -4.43 0.56 1.10
CA LYS A 37 -4.02 1.60 2.04
C LYS A 37 -3.29 1.07 3.28
N LEU A 38 -2.28 1.82 3.69
CA LEU A 38 -1.60 1.71 4.98
C LEU A 38 -1.51 3.10 5.61
N ARG A 39 -1.91 3.22 6.88
CA ARG A 39 -1.82 4.47 7.66
C ARG A 39 -2.37 5.72 6.92
N GLY A 40 -3.49 5.58 6.22
CA GLY A 40 -4.10 6.70 5.48
C GLY A 40 -3.59 6.87 4.05
N LYS A 41 -2.46 6.26 3.69
CA LYS A 41 -1.79 6.47 2.40
C LYS A 41 -2.08 5.32 1.44
N ILE A 42 -2.23 5.65 0.16
CA ILE A 42 -2.31 4.65 -0.91
C ILE A 42 -0.91 4.06 -1.11
N VAL A 43 -0.80 2.74 -1.13
CA VAL A 43 0.47 2.01 -1.26
C VAL A 43 0.34 0.91 -2.28
N CYS A 44 1.36 0.67 -3.10
CA CYS A 44 1.33 -0.39 -4.12
C CYS A 44 2.77 -0.80 -4.41
N LEU A 45 2.96 -2.08 -4.71
CA LEU A 45 4.28 -2.60 -5.11
C LEU A 45 4.69 -2.02 -6.47
N ASP A 46 3.73 -1.94 -7.38
CA ASP A 46 3.86 -1.23 -8.65
C ASP A 46 3.03 0.06 -8.62
N ARG A 47 3.70 1.21 -8.82
CA ARG A 47 3.07 2.54 -8.85
C ARG A 47 1.97 2.66 -9.91
N ASN A 48 1.98 1.81 -10.93
CA ASN A 48 0.96 1.81 -11.97
C ASN A 48 -0.26 0.96 -11.62
N ARG A 49 -0.20 0.14 -10.55
CA ARG A 49 -1.24 -0.84 -10.20
C ARG A 49 -1.79 -0.59 -8.80
N PHE A 50 -2.41 0.57 -8.61
CA PHE A 50 -3.09 0.93 -7.36
C PHE A 50 -4.62 0.92 -7.46
N LYS A 51 -5.19 0.74 -8.65
CA LYS A 51 -6.65 0.66 -8.88
C LYS A 51 -7.06 -0.80 -9.03
N PHE A 52 -8.07 -1.22 -8.27
CA PHE A 52 -8.60 -2.58 -8.29
C PHE A 52 -10.12 -2.56 -8.35
N ASP A 53 -10.72 -3.49 -9.09
CA ASP A 53 -12.18 -3.62 -9.15
C ASP A 53 -12.77 -4.27 -7.89
N GLN A 54 -11.94 -5.03 -7.17
CA GLN A 54 -12.35 -5.79 -5.99
C GLN A 54 -11.64 -5.31 -4.73
N LYS A 55 -12.42 -5.13 -3.66
CA LYS A 55 -11.91 -4.78 -2.33
C LYS A 55 -10.83 -5.74 -1.83
N GLN A 56 -11.05 -7.04 -2.06
CA GLN A 56 -10.16 -8.10 -1.58
C GLN A 56 -8.78 -8.00 -2.25
N ALA A 57 -8.73 -7.75 -3.56
CA ALA A 57 -7.47 -7.57 -4.29
C ALA A 57 -6.68 -6.35 -3.79
N ALA A 58 -7.37 -5.22 -3.55
CA ALA A 58 -6.73 -4.04 -2.95
C ALA A 58 -6.22 -4.31 -1.52
N LEU A 59 -6.95 -5.13 -0.73
CA LEU A 59 -6.50 -5.49 0.61
C LEU A 59 -5.26 -6.40 0.59
N GLU A 60 -5.21 -7.34 -0.35
CA GLU A 60 -4.07 -8.23 -0.56
C GLU A 60 -2.83 -7.44 -1.00
N GLU A 61 -2.98 -6.49 -1.93
CA GLU A 61 -1.90 -5.60 -2.34
C GLU A 61 -1.36 -4.78 -1.15
N ALA A 62 -2.24 -4.24 -0.29
CA ALA A 62 -1.80 -3.51 0.91
C ALA A 62 -1.03 -4.40 1.90
N ARG A 63 -1.41 -5.69 2.01
CA ARG A 63 -0.69 -6.67 2.84
C ARG A 63 0.65 -7.04 2.23
N ALA A 64 0.70 -7.27 0.92
CA ALA A 64 1.92 -7.60 0.19
C ALA A 64 2.93 -6.45 0.26
N PHE A 65 2.49 -5.21 0.07
CA PHE A 65 3.33 -4.03 0.25
C PHE A 65 3.91 -3.95 1.67
N ARG A 66 3.07 -4.15 2.70
CA ARG A 66 3.54 -4.16 4.09
C ARG A 66 4.59 -5.25 4.32
N GLU A 67 4.38 -6.45 3.78
CA GLU A 67 5.30 -7.56 3.96
C GLU A 67 6.62 -7.32 3.23
N SER A 68 6.58 -6.74 2.03
CA SER A 68 7.78 -6.30 1.32
C SER A 68 8.58 -5.29 2.14
N CYS A 69 7.93 -4.29 2.76
CA CYS A 69 8.62 -3.37 3.68
C CYS A 69 9.18 -4.09 4.92
N ARG A 70 8.49 -5.10 5.46
CA ARG A 70 9.00 -5.86 6.62
C ARG A 70 10.23 -6.67 6.27
N GLN A 71 10.18 -7.38 5.15
CA GLN A 71 11.30 -8.16 4.66
C GLN A 71 12.52 -7.25 4.46
N GLU A 72 12.34 -6.15 3.75
CA GLU A 72 13.44 -5.22 3.50
C GLU A 72 13.96 -4.57 4.79
N ALA A 73 13.10 -4.28 5.78
CA ALA A 73 13.54 -3.73 7.06
C ALA A 73 14.34 -4.75 7.87
N ARG A 74 13.95 -6.03 7.83
CA ARG A 74 14.68 -7.12 8.50
C ARG A 74 16.03 -7.34 7.85
N GLU A 75 16.08 -7.38 6.52
CA GLU A 75 17.32 -7.52 5.75
C GLU A 75 18.28 -6.34 6.01
N ALA A 76 17.74 -5.14 6.19
CA ALA A 76 18.50 -3.95 6.57
C ALA A 76 18.81 -3.85 8.09
N GLY A 77 18.37 -4.80 8.92
CA GLY A 77 18.59 -4.80 10.37
C GLY A 77 17.85 -3.69 11.14
N LEU A 78 16.81 -3.10 10.55
CA LEU A 78 16.04 -1.99 11.13
C LEU A 78 14.94 -2.47 12.09
N ILE A 79 14.45 -3.70 11.90
CA ILE A 79 13.48 -4.36 12.77
C ILE A 79 13.88 -5.84 12.93
N HIS A 80 13.43 -6.46 14.02
CA HIS A 80 13.65 -7.87 14.33
C HIS A 80 12.36 -8.68 14.03
#